data_AF-A0A1E7YZE5-F1
#
_entry.id   AF-A0A1E7YZE5-F1
#
_cell.length_a   1.000
_cell.length_b   1.000
_cell.length_c   1.000
_cell.angle_alpha   90.00
_cell.angle_beta   90.00
_cell.angle_gamma   90.00
#
_symmetry.space_group_name_H-M   'P 1'
#
loop_
_entity.id
_entity.type
_entity.pdbx_description
1 polymer ?
#
loop_
_entity_poly.entity_id
_entity_poly.type
_entity_poly.pdbx_seq_one_letter_code
_entity_poly.pdbx_strand_id
1 'polypeptide(L)'
;MFRPEQICTARRGEIKLFKNIYFSTELASVEGEEVRVCFDIHDPHSVIVRRMDGSWICDAIWNGNKVDAFPKARIEQLKEKRVKRSVKNLEDKVRRKQEELRPALEQRPEIDVTMFAPVRDNNEPEKVYLFESEFESDLKKASNHQ
;
A
#
# COMPACT_ATOMS: atom_id res chain seq x y z
N MET A 1 12.14 14.62 10.10
CA MET A 1 11.19 15.60 10.65
C MET A 1 11.09 15.36 12.14
N PHE A 2 11.32 16.38 12.96
CA PHE A 2 11.28 16.26 14.42
C PHE A 2 9.82 16.32 14.89
N ARG A 3 9.35 15.32 15.63
CA ARG A 3 8.03 15.34 16.28
C ARG A 3 8.23 15.59 17.77
N PRO A 4 7.83 16.75 18.31
CA PRO A 4 7.87 16.97 19.75
C PRO A 4 7.01 15.94 20.47
N GLU A 5 7.41 15.66 21.71
CA GLU A 5 6.74 14.67 22.55
C GLU A 5 6.30 15.28 23.87
N GLN A 6 5.13 14.87 24.35
CA GLN A 6 4.59 15.28 25.64
C GLN A 6 4.06 14.07 26.39
N ILE A 7 4.30 14.03 27.70
CA ILE A 7 3.75 12.99 28.57
C ILE A 7 2.31 13.38 28.94
N CYS A 8 1.37 12.47 28.74
CA CYS A 8 -0.03 12.65 29.07
C CYS A 8 -0.59 11.38 29.71
N THR A 9 -1.62 11.52 30.54
CA THR A 9 -2.34 10.36 31.10
C THR A 9 -3.50 9.97 30.19
N ALA A 10 -3.60 8.69 29.82
CA ALA A 10 -4.76 8.17 29.09
C ALA A 10 -5.95 7.99 30.04
N ARG A 11 -7.13 8.49 29.66
CA ARG A 11 -8.36 8.36 30.47
C ARG A 11 -9.55 8.06 29.59
N ARG A 12 -10.28 6.96 29.85
CA ARG A 12 -11.47 6.57 29.07
C ARG A 12 -11.27 6.55 27.54
N GLY A 13 -10.08 6.15 27.09
CA GLY A 13 -9.73 6.16 25.65
C GLY A 13 -9.41 7.55 25.08
N GLU A 14 -9.35 8.59 25.91
CA GLU A 14 -9.04 9.96 25.54
C GLU A 14 -7.70 10.42 26.13
N ILE A 15 -7.01 11.27 25.36
CA ILE A 15 -5.80 11.97 25.78
C ILE A 15 -6.01 13.47 25.57
N LYS A 16 -5.68 14.26 26.59
CA LYS A 16 -5.68 15.71 26.51
C LYS A 16 -4.27 16.20 26.21
N LEU A 17 -4.09 16.75 25.02
CA LEU A 17 -2.85 17.39 24.60
C LEU A 17 -3.15 18.88 24.36
N PHE A 18 -2.55 19.75 25.18
CA PHE A 18 -2.90 21.19 25.26
C PHE A 18 -4.40 21.41 25.50
N LYS A 19 -5.12 21.96 24.50
CA LYS A 19 -6.58 22.19 24.51
C LYS A 19 -7.34 21.12 23.72
N ASN A 20 -6.63 20.24 23.01
CA ASN A 20 -7.22 19.26 22.11
C ASN A 20 -7.42 17.92 22.83
N ILE A 21 -8.53 17.25 22.49
CA ILE A 21 -8.85 15.91 22.98
C ILE A 21 -8.66 14.95 21.81
N TYR A 22 -7.79 13.97 21.99
CA TYR A 22 -7.56 12.90 21.02
C TYR A 22 -8.17 11.62 21.55
N PHE A 23 -8.76 10.82 20.66
CA PHE A 23 -9.45 9.60 21.03
C PHE A 23 -8.99 8.42 20.17
N SER A 24 -8.86 7.26 20.81
CA SER A 24 -8.71 5.96 20.16
C SER A 24 -9.27 4.88 21.07
N THR A 25 -9.87 3.83 20.48
CA THR A 25 -10.39 2.69 21.23
C THR A 25 -9.28 1.92 21.94
N GLU A 26 -8.08 1.87 21.36
CA GLU A 26 -6.93 1.14 21.91
C GLU A 26 -6.37 1.78 23.19
N LEU A 27 -6.61 3.09 23.38
CA LEU A 27 -6.26 3.80 24.60
C LEU A 27 -7.07 3.36 25.82
N ALA A 28 -8.20 2.68 25.62
CA ALA A 28 -8.96 2.09 26.73
C ALA A 28 -8.19 0.96 27.42
N SER A 29 -7.26 0.29 26.74
CA SER A 29 -6.45 -0.79 27.32
C SER A 29 -5.37 -0.29 28.26
N VAL A 30 -5.00 0.99 28.19
CA VAL A 30 -3.95 1.65 28.99
C VAL A 30 -4.54 2.75 29.88
N GLU A 31 -5.76 2.54 30.37
CA GLU A 31 -6.45 3.53 31.21
C GLU A 31 -5.68 3.83 32.50
N GLY A 32 -5.40 5.12 32.74
CA GLY A 32 -4.67 5.59 33.92
C GLY A 32 -3.15 5.57 33.78
N GLU A 33 -2.60 5.00 32.70
CA GLU A 33 -1.17 4.98 32.46
C GLU A 33 -0.66 6.31 31.87
N GLU A 34 0.61 6.63 32.16
CA GLU A 34 1.34 7.71 31.50
C GLU A 34 1.88 7.22 30.16
N VAL A 35 1.55 7.97 29.11
CA VAL A 35 1.95 7.69 27.74
C VAL A 35 2.65 8.90 27.13
N ARG A 36 3.56 8.65 26.19
CA ARG A 36 4.23 9.66 25.38
C ARG A 36 3.42 9.91 24.13
N VAL A 37 3.05 11.15 23.90
CA VAL A 37 2.27 11.59 22.76
C VAL A 37 3.19 12.38 21.84
N CYS A 38 3.44 11.83 20.65
CA CYS A 38 4.19 12.50 19.61
C CYS A 38 3.20 13.21 18.67
N PHE A 39 3.34 14.51 18.51
CA PHE A 39 2.47 15.31 17.66
C PHE A 39 3.24 16.02 16.56
N ASP A 40 2.57 16.34 15.46
CA ASP A 40 3.09 17.21 14.42
C ASP A 40 2.63 18.64 14.68
N ILE A 41 3.51 19.62 14.44
CA ILE A 41 3.20 21.04 14.60
C ILE A 41 2.37 21.54 13.41
N HIS A 42 2.50 20.89 12.26
CA HIS A 42 1.79 21.25 11.03
C HIS A 42 0.46 20.51 10.87
N ASP A 43 0.30 19.35 11.50
CA ASP A 43 -0.92 18.55 11.41
C ASP A 43 -1.46 18.16 12.81
N PRO A 44 -2.50 18.84 13.30
CA PRO A 44 -3.14 18.51 14.57
C PRO A 44 -4.22 17.42 14.44
N HIS A 45 -4.44 16.84 13.27
CA HIS A 45 -5.56 15.91 13.05
C HIS A 45 -5.35 14.58 13.80
N SER A 46 -4.10 14.14 13.91
CA SER A 46 -3.75 12.87 14.56
C SER A 46 -2.46 12.99 15.36
N VAL A 47 -2.36 12.16 16.40
CA VAL A 47 -1.16 12.03 17.23
C VAL A 47 -0.79 10.57 17.38
N ILE A 48 0.50 10.31 17.52
CA ILE A 48 1.03 8.97 17.73
C ILE A 48 1.24 8.79 19.23
N VAL A 49 0.68 7.72 19.78
CA VAL A 49 0.81 7.41 21.21
C VAL A 49 1.75 6.23 21.39
N ARG A 50 2.70 6.41 22.30
CA ARG A 50 3.69 5.42 22.69
C ARG A 50 3.70 5.24 24.20
N ARG A 51 4.10 4.07 24.66
CA ARG A 51 4.42 3.81 26.06
C ARG A 51 5.72 4.53 26.46
N MET A 52 6.00 4.57 27.76
CA MET A 52 7.22 5.18 28.30
C MET A 52 8.51 4.49 27.85
N ASP A 53 8.43 3.19 27.54
CA ASP A 53 9.50 2.39 26.93
C ASP A 53 9.73 2.71 25.44
N GLY A 54 8.86 3.52 24.82
CA GLY A 54 8.90 3.85 23.39
C GLY A 54 8.10 2.91 22.50
N SER A 55 7.46 1.87 23.06
CA SER A 55 6.61 0.95 22.30
C SER A 55 5.40 1.68 21.73
N TRP A 56 5.12 1.48 20.44
CA TRP A 56 3.93 2.07 19.80
C TRP A 56 2.66 1.41 20.32
N ILE A 57 1.65 2.22 20.63
CA ILE A 57 0.34 1.76 21.09
C ILE A 57 -0.67 1.91 19.96
N CYS A 58 -0.92 3.16 19.55
CA CYS A 58 -1.99 3.50 18.63
C CYS A 58 -1.82 4.91 18.06
N ASP A 59 -2.55 5.19 16.99
CA ASP A 59 -2.76 6.56 16.49
C ASP A 59 -4.10 7.08 17.00
N ALA A 60 -4.09 8.26 17.63
CA ALA A 60 -5.28 8.88 18.21
C ALA A 60 -5.75 10.07 17.38
N ILE A 61 -7.07 10.15 17.14
CA ILE A 61 -7.67 11.15 16.24
C ILE A 61 -8.27 12.29 17.06
N TRP A 62 -8.03 13.52 16.61
CA TRP A 62 -8.60 14.71 17.26
C TRP A 62 -10.13 14.67 17.22
N ASN A 63 -10.76 14.83 18.39
CA ASN A 63 -12.21 14.76 18.57
C ASN A 63 -12.86 13.47 18.00
N GLY A 64 -12.14 12.35 17.96
CA GLY A 64 -12.68 11.08 17.42
C GLY A 64 -13.92 10.55 18.16
N ASN A 65 -14.12 10.92 19.43
CA ASN A 65 -15.31 10.58 20.22
C ASN A 65 -16.47 11.58 20.03
N LYS A 66 -16.23 12.71 19.37
CA LYS A 66 -17.24 13.74 19.21
C LYS A 66 -18.23 13.34 18.13
N VAL A 67 -19.29 12.64 18.54
CA VAL A 67 -20.51 12.55 17.76
C VAL A 67 -21.11 13.96 17.70
N ASP A 68 -21.52 14.42 16.51
CA ASP A 68 -22.16 15.73 16.34
C ASP A 68 -23.25 15.92 17.40
N ALA A 69 -23.20 17.06 18.12
CA ALA A 69 -23.96 17.32 19.35
C ALA A 69 -25.49 17.25 19.20
N PHE A 70 -25.98 17.21 17.96
CA PHE A 70 -27.37 16.95 17.65
C PHE A 70 -27.45 15.80 16.64
N PRO A 71 -28.28 14.78 16.88
CA PRO A 71 -28.63 13.86 15.82
C PRO A 71 -29.32 14.67 14.73
N LYS A 72 -28.62 14.98 13.62
CA LYS A 72 -29.27 15.52 12.42
C LYS A 72 -30.48 14.63 12.14
N ALA A 73 -31.67 15.22 12.02
CA ALA A 73 -32.87 14.46 11.74
C ALA A 73 -32.58 13.53 10.54
N ARG A 74 -32.99 12.27 10.62
CA ARG A 74 -32.68 11.28 9.56
C ARG A 74 -33.02 11.82 8.16
N ILE A 75 -34.06 12.64 8.06
CA ILE A 75 -34.49 13.35 6.85
C ILE A 75 -33.39 14.29 6.31
N GLU A 76 -32.77 15.11 7.15
CA GLU A 76 -31.70 16.03 6.76
C GLU A 76 -30.44 15.29 6.31
N GLN A 77 -30.05 14.23 7.04
CA GLN A 77 -28.95 13.37 6.62
C GLN A 77 -29.21 12.71 5.26
N LEU A 78 -30.44 12.24 5.02
CA LEU A 78 -30.84 11.66 3.74
C LEU A 78 -30.86 12.71 2.63
N LYS A 79 -31.30 13.95 2.91
CA LYS A 79 -31.23 15.08 1.97
C LYS A 79 -29.77 15.39 1.60
N GLU A 80 -28.88 15.54 2.58
CA GLU A 80 -27.45 15.76 2.35
C GLU A 80 -26.83 14.64 1.52
N LYS A 81 -27.10 13.37 1.85
CA LYS A 81 -26.64 12.21 1.09
C LYS A 81 -27.16 12.23 -0.36
N ARG A 82 -28.42 12.63 -0.56
CA ARG A 82 -29.03 12.75 -1.89
C ARG A 82 -28.36 13.84 -2.72
N VAL A 83 -28.13 15.01 -2.13
CA VAL A 83 -27.43 16.13 -2.79
C VAL A 83 -26.01 15.71 -3.18
N LYS A 84 -25.25 15.11 -2.25
CA LYS A 84 -23.89 14.60 -2.54
C LYS A 84 -23.86 13.57 -3.67
N ARG A 85 -24.81 12.62 -3.67
CA ARG A 85 -24.95 11.65 -4.78
C ARG A 85 -25.27 12.33 -6.10
N SER A 86 -26.15 13.34 -6.08
CA SER A 86 -26.51 14.09 -7.28
C SER A 86 -25.29 14.82 -7.86
N VAL A 87 -24.50 15.48 -7.02
CA VAL A 87 -23.26 16.16 -7.43
C VAL A 87 -22.27 15.16 -8.04
N LYS A 88 -22.00 14.04 -7.35
CA LYS A 88 -21.10 12.99 -7.85
C LYS A 88 -21.53 12.44 -9.20
N ASN A 89 -22.83 12.19 -9.38
CA ASN A 89 -23.35 11.71 -10.66
C ASN A 89 -23.17 12.73 -11.79
N LEU A 90 -23.26 14.04 -11.50
CA LEU A 90 -22.99 15.09 -12.47
C LEU A 90 -21.50 15.16 -12.80
N GLU A 91 -20.62 15.08 -11.80
CA GLU A 91 -19.16 15.01 -12.00
C GLU A 91 -18.76 13.81 -12.88
N ASP A 92 -19.34 12.63 -12.63
CA ASP A 92 -19.10 11.44 -13.45
C ASP A 92 -19.56 11.63 -14.90
N LYS A 93 -20.68 12.34 -15.13
CA LYS A 93 -21.14 12.69 -16.48
C LYS A 93 -20.18 13.65 -17.17
N VAL A 94 -19.71 14.67 -16.46
CA VAL A 94 -18.71 15.62 -16.98
C VAL A 94 -17.43 14.88 -17.34
N ARG A 95 -16.94 13.98 -16.48
CA ARG A 95 -15.75 13.16 -16.74
C ARG A 95 -15.90 12.34 -18.02
N ARG A 96 -17.04 11.65 -18.21
CA ARG A 96 -17.31 10.87 -19.44
C ARG A 96 -17.28 11.75 -20.69
N LYS A 97 -17.84 12.97 -20.62
CA LYS A 97 -17.81 13.91 -21.74
C LYS A 97 -16.40 14.42 -22.03
N GLN A 98 -15.56 14.59 -21.02
CA GLN A 98 -14.15 14.91 -21.21
C GLN A 98 -13.36 13.74 -21.79
N GLU A 99 -13.70 12.50 -21.46
CA GLU A 99 -13.11 11.29 -22.05
C GLU A 99 -13.48 11.15 -23.54
N GLU A 100 -14.71 11.50 -23.95
CA GLU A 100 -15.10 11.54 -25.38
C GLU A 100 -14.22 12.49 -26.22
N LEU A 101 -13.66 13.54 -25.60
CA LEU A 101 -12.75 14.46 -26.29
C LEU A 101 -11.35 13.86 -26.49
N ARG A 102 -10.98 12.80 -25.78
CA ARG A 102 -9.67 12.18 -25.95
C ARG A 102 -9.62 11.52 -27.34
N PRO A 103 -8.64 11.89 -28.19
CA PRO A 103 -8.48 11.27 -29.50
C PRO A 103 -8.23 9.76 -29.33
N ALA A 104 -8.74 8.96 -30.27
CA ALA A 104 -8.52 7.51 -30.28
C ALA A 104 -7.02 7.23 -30.26
N LEU A 105 -6.57 6.39 -29.32
CA LEU A 105 -5.21 5.90 -29.29
C LEU A 105 -4.98 5.12 -30.59
N GLU A 106 -4.01 5.56 -31.40
CA GLU A 106 -3.58 4.83 -32.59
C GLU A 106 -3.13 3.43 -32.15
N GLN A 107 -3.81 2.39 -32.64
CA GLN A 107 -3.36 1.00 -32.46
C GLN A 107 -1.99 0.87 -33.12
N ARG A 108 -0.92 0.86 -32.33
CA ARG A 108 0.38 0.37 -32.79
C ARG A 108 0.30 -1.16 -32.83
N PRO A 109 0.41 -1.82 -34.00
CA PRO A 109 0.49 -3.27 -34.05
C PRO A 109 1.87 -3.70 -33.54
N GLU A 110 2.00 -3.93 -32.23
CA GLU A 110 3.21 -4.49 -31.57
C GLU A 110 2.97 -5.91 -31.07
N ILE A 111 2.14 -6.72 -31.74
CA ILE A 111 2.09 -8.15 -31.45
C ILE A 111 3.10 -8.84 -32.35
N ASP A 112 4.34 -8.95 -31.86
CA ASP A 112 5.39 -9.71 -32.52
C ASP A 112 5.15 -11.21 -32.33
N VAL A 113 4.45 -11.79 -33.31
CA VAL A 113 4.05 -13.21 -33.35
C VAL A 113 5.24 -14.17 -33.37
N THR A 114 6.46 -13.68 -33.61
CA THR A 114 7.69 -14.50 -33.60
C THR A 114 8.05 -15.04 -32.23
N MET A 115 7.55 -14.41 -31.15
CA MET A 115 7.72 -14.88 -29.76
C MET A 115 7.07 -16.24 -29.46
N PHE A 116 6.19 -16.73 -30.35
CA PHE A 116 5.49 -18.01 -30.20
C PHE A 116 6.12 -19.16 -31.01
N ALA A 117 7.23 -18.94 -31.71
CA ALA A 117 7.89 -19.98 -32.50
C ALA A 117 8.78 -20.90 -31.64
N PRO A 118 8.81 -22.22 -31.89
CA PRO A 118 9.68 -23.14 -31.15
C PRO A 118 11.16 -22.91 -31.52
N VAL A 119 12.01 -22.76 -30.50
CA VAL A 119 13.47 -22.66 -30.67
C VAL A 119 14.02 -23.98 -31.20
N ARG A 120 14.69 -23.94 -32.35
CA ARG A 120 15.41 -25.09 -32.91
C ARG A 120 16.86 -25.03 -32.45
N ASP A 121 17.24 -25.88 -31.49
CA ASP A 121 18.63 -26.06 -31.12
C ASP A 121 19.25 -27.16 -32.00
N ASN A 122 20.25 -26.79 -32.80
CA ASN A 122 20.92 -27.67 -33.78
C ASN A 122 22.29 -28.18 -33.28
N ASN A 123 22.58 -28.07 -31.98
CA ASN A 123 23.86 -28.54 -31.45
C ASN A 123 23.82 -30.07 -31.25
N GLU A 124 24.70 -30.79 -31.96
CA GLU A 124 24.92 -32.23 -31.74
C GLU A 124 25.43 -32.45 -30.30
N PRO A 125 24.89 -33.41 -29.53
CA PRO A 125 25.28 -33.60 -28.15
C PRO A 125 26.74 -34.09 -28.08
N GLU A 126 27.53 -33.45 -27.21
CA GLU A 126 28.90 -33.89 -26.92
C GLU A 126 28.92 -35.36 -26.50
N LYS A 127 29.78 -36.16 -27.14
CA LYS A 127 29.88 -37.60 -26.92
C LYS A 127 30.44 -37.86 -25.51
N VAL A 128 29.61 -38.41 -24.62
CA VAL A 128 30.01 -38.76 -23.25
C VAL A 128 30.61 -40.17 -23.25
N TYR A 129 31.85 -40.30 -22.77
CA TYR A 129 32.54 -41.59 -22.62
C TYR A 129 32.26 -42.19 -21.24
N LEU A 130 31.93 -43.47 -21.18
CA LEU A 130 31.61 -44.14 -19.91
C LEU A 130 32.85 -44.71 -19.22
N PHE A 131 33.88 -45.05 -19.99
CA PHE A 131 35.16 -45.57 -19.50
C PHE A 131 36.34 -44.88 -20.19
N GLU A 132 37.44 -44.72 -19.44
CA GLU A 132 38.70 -44.15 -19.96
C GLU A 132 39.24 -44.94 -21.16
N SER A 133 39.02 -46.26 -21.21
CA SER A 133 39.42 -47.11 -22.33
C SER A 133 38.72 -46.76 -23.64
N GLU A 134 37.46 -46.31 -23.59
CA GLU A 134 36.70 -45.90 -24.78
C GLU A 134 37.27 -44.60 -25.36
N PHE A 135 37.56 -43.63 -24.48
CA PHE A 135 38.18 -42.37 -24.84
C PHE A 135 39.56 -42.57 -25.49
N GLU A 136 40.43 -43.39 -24.88
CA GLU A 136 41.74 -43.69 -25.44
C GLU A 136 41.68 -44.40 -26.80
N SER A 137 40.68 -45.27 -26.99
CA SER A 137 40.50 -46.00 -28.25
C SER A 137 40.10 -45.07 -29.40
N ASP A 138 39.20 -44.11 -29.13
CA ASP A 138 38.80 -43.09 -30.11
C ASP A 138 39.96 -42.11 -30.39
N LEU A 139 40.77 -41.78 -29.37
CA LEU A 139 41.99 -40.97 -29.53
C LEU A 139 43.05 -41.68 -30.40
N LYS A 140 43.28 -42.98 -30.17
CA LYS A 140 44.21 -43.79 -30.97
C LYS A 140 43.72 -43.97 -32.42
N LYS A 141 42.41 -44.13 -32.62
CA LYS A 141 41.80 -44.15 -33.96
C LYS A 141 41.96 -42.82 -34.69
N ALA A 142 41.80 -41.70 -33.98
CA ALA A 142 42.03 -40.38 -34.55
C ALA A 142 43.52 -40.14 -34.89
N SER A 143 44.45 -40.69 -34.08
CA SER A 143 45.90 -40.53 -34.27
C SER A 143 46.50 -41.41 -35.37
N ASN A 144 45.86 -42.53 -35.72
CA ASN A 144 46.33 -43.44 -36.78
C ASN A 144 45.96 -42.98 -38.20
N HIS A 145 45.33 -41.80 -38.34
CA HIS A 145 45.14 -41.13 -39.63
C HIS A 145 46.17 -40.00 -39.79
N GLN A 146 47.43 -40.37 -40.05
CA GLN A 146 48.43 -39.54 -40.72
C GLN A 146 49.25 -40.38 -41.71
#